data_AF-A0AAU3ZCT7-F1
#
_entry.id   AF-A0AAU3ZCT7-F1
#
_cell.length_a   1.000
_cell.length_b   1.000
_cell.length_c   1.000
_cell.angle_alpha   90.00
_cell.angle_beta   90.00
_cell.angle_gamma   90.00
#
_symmetry.space_group_name_H-M   'P 1'
#
loop_
_entity.id
_entity.type
_entity.pdbx_description
1 polymer ?
#
loop_
_entity_poly.entity_id
_entity_poly.type
_entity_poly.pdbx_seq_one_letter_code
_entity_poly.pdbx_strand_id
1 'polypeptide(L)'
;MSGEIRVIVYCRAPEEGEAPLEAAFHHINEDLGKVPGLLRSELLQSTLDGESGSFAVLSYWKDVESFQVWEQGAAHRKQTSPLRQYQDRGSSRHYGIYQVRATFAIAEQA
;
A
#
# COMPACT_ATOMS: atom_id res chain seq x y z
N MET A 1 10.09 14.98 -15.70
CA MET A 1 10.27 14.17 -14.49
C MET A 1 8.95 13.48 -14.20
N SER A 2 8.93 12.15 -14.13
CA SER A 2 7.79 11.35 -13.70
C SER A 2 7.49 11.73 -12.25
N GLY A 3 6.27 12.21 -11.95
CA GLY A 3 5.96 12.70 -10.60
C GLY A 3 5.81 11.57 -9.58
N GLU A 4 6.00 11.89 -8.31
CA GLU A 4 5.73 10.98 -7.19
C GLU A 4 4.35 10.34 -7.31
N ILE A 5 4.25 9.08 -6.88
CA ILE A 5 2.95 8.39 -6.82
C ILE A 5 2.66 7.83 -5.44
N ARG A 6 1.39 7.56 -5.21
CA ARG A 6 0.83 6.85 -4.07
C ARG A 6 0.04 5.65 -4.60
N VAL A 7 0.33 4.48 -4.06
CA VAL A 7 -0.37 3.24 -4.40
C VAL A 7 -1.11 2.80 -3.15
N ILE A 8 -2.42 2.67 -3.24
CA ILE A 8 -3.27 2.18 -2.16
C ILE A 8 -3.84 0.82 -2.54
N VAL A 9 -3.82 -0.13 -1.62
CA VAL A 9 -4.50 -1.43 -1.75
C VAL A 9 -5.46 -1.53 -0.58
N TYR A 10 -6.76 -1.65 -0.89
CA TYR A 10 -7.80 -1.83 0.13
C TYR A 10 -7.83 -3.28 0.56
N CYS A 11 -7.86 -3.50 1.88
CA CYS A 11 -7.82 -4.80 2.50
C CYS A 11 -8.95 -4.96 3.53
N ARG A 12 -9.31 -6.21 3.79
CA ARG A 12 -10.13 -6.61 4.92
C ARG A 12 -9.32 -7.52 5.83
N ALA A 13 -9.39 -7.27 7.13
CA ALA A 13 -8.92 -8.23 8.12
C ALA A 13 -9.76 -9.51 8.00
N PRO A 14 -9.14 -10.67 8.20
CA PRO A 14 -9.87 -11.94 8.23
C PRO A 14 -10.71 -12.07 9.52
N GLU A 15 -11.61 -13.06 9.56
CA GLU A 15 -12.52 -13.26 10.70
C GLU A 15 -11.78 -13.57 12.01
N GLU A 16 -10.58 -14.14 11.92
CA GLU A 16 -9.72 -14.44 13.06
C GLU A 16 -9.03 -13.20 13.68
N GLY A 17 -9.25 -12.01 13.10
CA GLY A 17 -8.74 -10.73 13.60
C GLY A 17 -7.65 -10.10 12.71
N GLU A 18 -7.04 -9.03 13.20
CA GLU A 18 -6.16 -8.15 12.41
C GLU A 18 -4.72 -8.70 12.26
N ALA A 19 -4.25 -9.48 13.23
CA ALA A 19 -2.86 -9.94 13.31
C ALA A 19 -2.34 -10.69 12.05
N PRO A 20 -3.12 -11.55 11.37
CA PRO A 20 -2.66 -12.17 10.13
C PRO A 20 -2.42 -11.17 8.98
N LEU A 21 -3.19 -10.08 8.92
CA LEU A 21 -3.00 -9.01 7.94
C LEU A 21 -1.76 -8.19 8.27
N GLU A 22 -1.54 -7.84 9.55
CA GLU A 22 -0.33 -7.15 10.00
C GLU A 22 0.94 -7.96 9.69
N ALA A 23 0.92 -9.26 9.99
CA ALA A 23 2.02 -10.17 9.69
C ALA A 23 2.30 -10.24 8.18
N ALA A 24 1.25 -10.33 7.35
CA ALA A 24 1.40 -10.31 5.90
C ALA A 24 1.97 -8.97 5.41
N PHE A 25 1.55 -7.84 5.98
CA PHE A 25 2.10 -6.52 5.68
C PHE A 25 3.58 -6.41 6.04
N HIS A 26 4.01 -6.93 7.19
CA HIS A 26 5.43 -6.94 7.54
C HIS A 26 6.24 -7.81 6.59
N HIS A 27 5.77 -9.03 6.33
CA HIS A 27 6.47 -9.98 5.48
C HIS A 27 6.71 -9.46 4.06
N ILE A 28 5.71 -8.85 3.41
CA ILE A 28 5.93 -8.28 2.06
C ILE A 28 6.95 -7.13 2.09
N ASN A 29 7.01 -6.36 3.19
CA ASN A 29 7.84 -5.17 3.26
C ASN A 29 9.33 -5.50 3.46
N GLU A 30 9.66 -6.70 3.95
CA GLU A 30 11.04 -7.21 3.98
C GLU A 30 11.66 -7.28 2.57
N ASP A 31 10.86 -7.64 1.56
CA ASP A 31 11.30 -7.70 0.18
C ASP A 31 11.05 -6.40 -0.59
N LEU A 32 9.93 -5.71 -0.31
CA LEU A 32 9.65 -4.42 -0.92
C LEU A 32 10.65 -3.34 -0.51
N GLY A 33 11.21 -3.41 0.70
CA GLY A 33 12.26 -2.48 1.16
C GLY A 33 13.53 -2.49 0.31
N LYS A 34 13.73 -3.50 -0.54
CA LYS A 34 14.86 -3.60 -1.49
C LYS A 34 14.51 -3.05 -2.88
N VAL A 35 13.26 -2.66 -3.13
CA VAL A 35 12.79 -2.22 -4.44
C VAL A 35 13.21 -0.76 -4.69
N PRO A 36 13.97 -0.49 -5.76
CA PRO A 36 14.36 0.88 -6.09
C PRO A 36 13.14 1.78 -6.30
N GLY A 37 13.13 2.92 -5.60
CA GLY A 37 12.12 3.96 -5.76
C GLY A 37 10.88 3.82 -4.86
N LEU A 38 10.72 2.71 -4.12
CA LEU A 38 9.81 2.68 -2.98
C LEU A 38 10.44 3.47 -1.83
N LEU A 39 9.67 4.40 -1.25
CA LEU A 39 10.13 5.30 -0.20
C LEU A 39 9.67 4.84 1.19
N ARG A 40 8.41 4.41 1.29
CA ARG A 40 7.81 3.85 2.51
C ARG A 40 6.53 3.10 2.20
N SER A 41 6.08 2.28 3.15
CA SER A 41 4.77 1.63 3.15
C SER A 41 4.13 1.78 4.52
N GLU A 42 2.83 2.00 4.56
CA GLU A 42 2.04 2.19 5.76
C GLU A 42 0.84 1.24 5.72
N LEU A 43 0.53 0.60 6.86
CA LEU A 43 -0.73 -0.09 7.08
C LEU A 43 -1.67 0.88 7.81
N LEU A 44 -2.82 1.14 7.19
CA LEU A 44 -3.81 2.10 7.67
C LEU A 44 -5.07 1.34 8.06
N GLN A 45 -5.60 1.61 9.24
CA GLN A 45 -6.93 1.17 9.65
C GLN A 45 -7.95 2.28 9.34
N SER A 46 -9.10 1.92 8.77
CA SER A 46 -10.19 2.87 8.53
C SER A 46 -10.82 3.28 9.86
N THR A 47 -10.88 4.58 10.15
CA THR A 47 -11.59 5.10 11.33
C THR A 47 -13.10 5.25 11.09
N LEU A 48 -13.57 5.09 9.85
CA LEU A 48 -14.98 5.24 9.49
C LEU A 48 -15.79 3.98 9.76
N ASP A 49 -15.12 2.82 9.71
CA ASP A 49 -15.80 1.54 9.77
C ASP A 49 -15.78 0.91 11.19
N GLY A 50 -15.10 1.51 12.17
CA GLY A 50 -15.01 0.96 13.53
C GLY A 50 -14.30 -0.40 13.56
N GLU A 51 -14.83 -1.40 14.29
CA GLU A 51 -14.26 -2.78 14.39
C GLU A 51 -14.37 -3.62 13.10
N SER A 52 -14.88 -3.02 12.03
CA SER A 52 -15.27 -3.65 10.76
C SER A 52 -14.09 -4.15 9.89
N GLY A 53 -12.88 -4.18 10.44
CA GLY A 53 -11.71 -4.79 9.82
C GLY A 53 -11.32 -4.18 8.47
N SER A 54 -11.68 -2.91 8.21
CA SER A 54 -11.30 -2.18 6.99
C SER A 54 -9.88 -1.64 7.11
N PHE A 55 -9.02 -2.03 6.16
CA PHE A 55 -7.63 -1.57 6.11
C PHE A 55 -7.25 -1.07 4.72
N ALA A 56 -6.15 -0.35 4.66
CA ALA A 56 -5.47 -0.03 3.42
C ALA A 56 -3.95 -0.11 3.60
N VAL A 57 -3.27 -0.64 2.58
CA VAL A 57 -1.81 -0.54 2.47
C VAL A 57 -1.49 0.63 1.55
N LEU A 58 -0.81 1.64 2.06
CA LEU A 58 -0.40 2.83 1.32
C LEU A 58 1.12 2.81 1.09
N SER A 59 1.52 2.76 -0.17
CA SER A 59 2.92 2.77 -0.58
C SER A 59 3.28 4.07 -1.29
N TYR A 60 4.44 4.62 -0.93
CA TYR A 60 4.97 5.89 -1.43
C TYR A 60 6.10 5.60 -2.39
N TRP A 61 6.01 6.15 -3.59
CA TRP A 61 7.01 5.93 -4.62
C TRP A 61 7.55 7.26 -5.13
N LYS A 62 8.86 7.29 -5.41
CA LYS A 62 9.54 8.49 -5.90
C LYS A 62 9.01 8.97 -7.25
N ASP A 63 8.61 8.03 -8.12
CA ASP A 63 8.11 8.32 -9.47
C ASP A 63 7.34 7.13 -10.05
N VAL A 64 6.53 7.41 -11.09
CA VAL A 64 5.76 6.39 -11.80
C VAL A 64 6.63 5.39 -12.57
N GLU A 65 7.82 5.78 -13.01
CA GLU A 65 8.71 4.92 -13.78
C GLU A 65 9.25 3.77 -12.93
N SER A 66 9.71 4.07 -11.71
CA SER A 66 10.21 3.09 -10.76
C SER A 66 9.12 2.11 -10.34
N PHE A 67 7.90 2.62 -10.13
CA PHE A 67 6.74 1.77 -9.89
C PHE A 67 6.46 0.85 -11.08
N GLN A 68 6.46 1.36 -12.31
CA GLN A 68 6.20 0.55 -13.51
C GLN A 68 7.26 -0.52 -13.73
N VAL A 69 8.54 -0.20 -13.51
CA VAL A 69 9.65 -1.17 -13.58
C VAL A 69 9.42 -2.30 -12.57
N TRP A 70 9.04 -1.97 -11.34
CA TRP A 70 8.69 -2.97 -10.34
C TRP A 70 7.45 -3.78 -10.74
N GLU A 71 6.34 -3.11 -11.07
CA GLU A 71 5.03 -3.72 -11.35
C GLU A 71 5.08 -4.73 -12.52
N GLN A 72 5.84 -4.40 -13.55
CA GLN A 72 6.03 -5.23 -14.75
C GLN A 72 7.07 -6.33 -14.52
N GLY A 73 7.89 -6.22 -13.48
CA GLY A 73 8.92 -7.18 -13.12
C GLY A 73 8.34 -8.52 -12.65
N ALA A 74 9.06 -9.61 -12.92
CA ALA A 74 8.65 -10.96 -12.51
C ALA A 74 8.53 -11.13 -10.98
N ALA A 75 9.19 -10.26 -10.21
CA ALA A 75 9.16 -10.27 -8.75
C ALA A 75 7.85 -9.70 -8.17
N HIS A 76 7.20 -8.75 -8.85
CA HIS A 76 6.02 -8.07 -8.31
C HIS A 76 4.93 -9.06 -7.89
N ARG A 77 4.59 -10.03 -8.77
CA ARG A 77 3.54 -11.00 -8.45
C ARG A 77 3.86 -11.88 -7.24
N LYS A 78 5.14 -12.13 -6.94
CA LYS A 78 5.55 -12.92 -5.77
C LYS A 78 5.55 -12.05 -4.52
N GLN A 79 6.08 -10.84 -4.62
CA GLN A 79 6.19 -9.89 -3.51
C GLN A 79 4.83 -9.43 -2.97
N THR A 80 3.80 -9.32 -3.82
CA THR A 80 2.45 -8.93 -3.37
C THR A 80 1.51 -10.11 -3.13
N SER A 81 1.96 -11.36 -3.31
CA SER A 81 1.08 -12.53 -3.18
C SER A 81 0.46 -12.70 -1.79
N PRO A 82 1.18 -12.46 -0.67
CA PRO A 82 0.62 -12.64 0.67
C PRO A 82 -0.58 -11.73 0.98
N LEU A 83 -0.61 -10.51 0.41
CA LEU A 83 -1.72 -9.56 0.58
C LEU A 83 -2.96 -9.90 -0.25
N ARG A 84 -2.84 -10.71 -1.31
CA ARG A 84 -3.95 -10.91 -2.26
C ARG A 84 -5.20 -11.47 -1.62
N GLN A 85 -5.05 -12.36 -0.65
CA GLN A 85 -6.17 -12.98 0.06
C GLN A 85 -6.95 -11.98 0.92
N TYR A 86 -6.30 -10.88 1.33
CA TYR A 86 -6.92 -9.85 2.15
C TYR A 86 -7.48 -8.68 1.32
N GLN A 87 -7.25 -8.64 0.01
CA GLN A 87 -7.75 -7.55 -0.84
C GLN A 87 -9.28 -7.46 -0.77
N ASP A 88 -9.81 -6.26 -0.53
CA ASP A 88 -11.25 -6.00 -0.52
C ASP A 88 -11.80 -6.04 -1.95
N ARG A 89 -12.10 -7.26 -2.42
CA ARG A 89 -12.67 -7.51 -3.74
C ARG A 89 -14.20 -7.42 -3.76
N GLY A 90 -14.84 -7.14 -2.62
CA GLY A 90 -16.27 -6.86 -2.54
C GLY A 90 -16.63 -5.49 -3.11
N SER A 91 -15.67 -4.56 -3.10
CA SER A 91 -15.79 -3.24 -3.73
C SER A 91 -15.40 -3.25 -5.21
N SER A 92 -15.89 -2.28 -6.00
CA SER A 92 -15.64 -2.17 -7.44
C SER A 92 -14.16 -2.00 -7.81
N ARG A 93 -13.31 -1.58 -6.85
CA ARG A 93 -11.87 -1.41 -7.05
C ARG A 93 -11.10 -1.60 -5.72
N HIS A 94 -10.27 -2.65 -5.66
CA HIS A 94 -9.46 -3.01 -4.49
C HIS A 94 -8.09 -2.30 -4.43
N TYR A 95 -7.76 -1.43 -5.39
CA TYR A 95 -6.52 -0.66 -5.39
C TYR A 95 -6.62 0.65 -6.18
N GLY A 96 -5.80 1.64 -5.83
CA GLY A 96 -5.69 2.91 -6.55
C GLY A 96 -4.22 3.31 -6.74
N ILE A 97 -3.94 4.01 -7.84
CA ILE A 97 -2.63 4.56 -8.16
C ILE A 97 -2.83 6.04 -8.48
N TYR A 98 -2.19 6.91 -7.70
CA TYR A 98 -2.38 8.36 -7.76
C TYR A 98 -1.05 9.06 -7.94
N GLN A 99 -0.97 9.96 -8.91
CA GLN A 99 0.17 10.87 -9.03
C GLN A 99 -0.04 12.07 -8.10
N VAL A 100 0.99 12.42 -7.34
CA VAL A 100 0.99 13.63 -6.51
C VAL A 100 1.08 14.84 -7.43
N ARG A 101 0.06 15.70 -7.39
CA ARG A 101 -0.01 16.92 -8.22
C ARG A 101 0.37 18.18 -7.47
N ALA A 102 0.20 18.17 -6.15
CA ALA A 102 0.59 19.23 -5.24
C ALA A 102 0.76 18.64 -3.84
N THR A 103 1.65 19.23 -3.06
CA THR A 103 1.83 18.92 -1.65
C THR A 103 1.83 20.23 -0.88
N PHE A 104 1.19 20.24 0.29
CA PHE A 104 1.26 21.34 1.23
C PHE A 104 1.64 20.75 2.59
N ALA A 105 2.67 21.29 3.21
CA ALA A 105 3.11 20.90 4.55
C ALA A 105 2.97 22.11 5.47
N ILE A 106 2.34 21.92 6.63
CA ILE A 106 2.31 22.92 7.68
C ILE A 106 3.62 22.79 8.46
N ALA A 107 4.35 23.89 8.60
CA ALA A 107 5.47 23.91 9.55
C ALA A 107 4.89 23.89 10.97
N GLU A 108 5.34 22.98 11.83
CA GLU A 108 4.99 23.02 13.25
C GLU A 108 5.39 24.39 13.83
N GLN A 109 4.43 25.04 14.50
CA GLN A 109 4.75 26.20 15.34
C GLN A 109 5.34 25.65 16.63
N ALA A 110 6.61 25.99 16.87
CA ALA A 110 7.38 25.60 18.05
C ALA A 110 6.75 26.11 19.36
#